data_AF-G3STG8-F1
#
_entry.id   AF-G3STG8-F1
#
_cell.length_a   1.000
_cell.length_b   1.000
_cell.length_c   1.000
_cell.angle_alpha   90.00
_cell.angle_beta   90.00
_cell.angle_gamma   90.00
#
_symmetry.space_group_name_H-M   'P 1'
#
loop_
_entity.id
_entity.type
_entity.pdbx_description
1 polymer ?
#
loop_
_entity_poly.entity_id
_entity_poly.type
_entity_poly.pdbx_seq_one_letter_code
_entity_poly.pdbx_strand_id
1 'polypeptide(L)'
;LSPHSLFLFRLFADAPITYLEVCGVVGQPVTLPCTYSGTLTTMCWGRGTCPLLGCLEAMVWTNGSHVTFQKDYRYTLNGSLSARDVSLTIENAVKADSGLYCCRIQRGGRLKDQKHIISLEIKRGEWSL
;
A
#
# COMPACT_ATOMS: atom_id res chain seq x y z
N LEU A 1 -8.24 27.22 47.61
CA LEU A 1 -9.37 27.48 46.68
C LEU A 1 -8.83 27.52 45.25
N SER A 2 -8.85 26.38 44.55
CA SER A 2 -9.24 26.22 43.13
C SER A 2 -8.87 24.80 42.68
N PRO A 3 -9.75 24.07 41.97
CA PRO A 3 -9.74 22.62 41.89
C PRO A 3 -9.12 22.07 40.59
N HIS A 4 -8.48 20.91 40.69
CA HIS A 4 -8.45 19.81 39.72
C HIS A 4 -8.35 20.17 38.23
N SER A 5 -7.13 20.35 37.74
CA SER A 5 -6.82 20.16 36.31
C SER A 5 -6.95 18.67 35.98
N LEU A 6 -8.17 18.22 35.70
CA LEU A 6 -8.44 16.93 35.07
C LEU A 6 -7.87 16.98 33.65
N PHE A 7 -6.61 16.58 33.50
CA PHE A 7 -6.08 16.16 32.20
C PHE A 7 -6.88 14.94 31.78
N LEU A 8 -7.95 15.17 31.02
CA LEU A 8 -8.58 14.15 30.19
C LEU A 8 -7.53 13.71 29.16
N PHE A 9 -6.67 12.77 29.54
CA PHE A 9 -6.02 11.91 28.56
C PHE A 9 -7.14 11.17 27.85
N ARG A 10 -7.63 11.76 26.76
CA ARG A 10 -8.44 11.02 25.81
C ARG A 10 -7.54 9.93 25.27
N LEU A 11 -7.72 8.72 25.81
CA LEU A 11 -7.35 7.49 25.14
C LEU A 11 -8.18 7.46 23.87
N PHE A 12 -7.69 8.08 22.80
CA PHE A 12 -8.06 7.66 21.48
C PHE A 12 -7.52 6.24 21.39
N ALA A 13 -8.38 5.26 21.69
CA ALA A 13 -8.13 3.92 21.22
C ALA A 13 -8.10 4.04 19.70
N ASP A 14 -6.90 4.16 19.13
CA ASP A 14 -6.72 4.08 17.69
C ASP A 14 -7.35 2.75 17.29
N ALA A 15 -8.39 2.82 16.45
CA ALA A 15 -9.01 1.62 15.92
C ALA A 15 -7.89 0.76 15.32
N PRO A 16 -7.86 -0.56 15.59
CA PRO A 16 -6.81 -1.40 15.05
C PRO A 16 -6.81 -1.28 13.53
N ILE A 17 -5.70 -0.79 12.97
CA ILE A 17 -5.55 -0.69 11.52
C ILE A 17 -5.52 -2.12 10.98
N THR A 18 -6.57 -2.52 10.28
CA THR A 18 -6.63 -3.82 9.60
C THR A 18 -5.73 -3.77 8.36
N TYR A 19 -4.69 -4.60 8.34
CA TYR A 19 -3.82 -4.77 7.17
C TYR A 19 -3.92 -6.20 6.65
N LEU A 20 -3.71 -6.36 5.34
CA LEU A 20 -3.53 -7.69 4.74
C LEU A 20 -2.07 -8.13 4.88
N GLU A 21 -1.83 -9.35 5.34
CA GLU A 21 -0.49 -9.90 5.45
C GLU A 21 -0.10 -10.66 4.18
N VAL A 22 1.11 -10.40 3.69
CA VAL A 22 1.73 -11.10 2.57
C VAL A 22 3.14 -11.53 2.99
N CYS A 23 3.47 -12.79 2.78
CA CYS A 23 4.81 -13.31 2.98
C CYS A 23 5.49 -13.52 1.63
N GLY A 24 6.73 -13.06 1.51
CA GLY A 24 7.60 -13.31 0.35
C GLY A 24 8.93 -13.94 0.77
N VAL A 25 9.70 -14.36 -0.23
CA VAL A 25 11.01 -15.00 -0.03
C VAL A 25 12.09 -14.15 -0.70
N VAL A 26 13.25 -14.01 -0.06
CA VAL A 26 14.39 -13.29 -0.64
C VAL A 26 14.74 -13.84 -2.03
N GLY A 27 14.90 -12.94 -3.00
CA GLY A 27 15.25 -13.24 -4.38
C GLY A 27 14.06 -13.60 -5.28
N GLN A 28 12.88 -13.87 -4.71
CA GLN A 28 11.68 -14.22 -5.47
C GLN A 28 10.81 -12.98 -5.73
N PRO A 29 10.02 -12.96 -6.81
CA PRO A 29 8.97 -11.96 -6.96
C PRO A 29 7.90 -12.13 -5.87
N VAL A 30 7.36 -11.02 -5.40
CA VAL A 30 6.20 -11.01 -4.49
C VAL A 30 5.15 -10.04 -5.00
N THR A 31 3.89 -10.46 -4.98
CA THR A 31 2.77 -9.63 -5.45
C THR A 31 1.91 -9.19 -4.28
N LEU A 32 1.78 -7.87 -4.13
CA LEU A 32 0.91 -7.22 -3.16
C LEU A 32 -0.45 -6.97 -3.84
N PRO A 33 -1.54 -7.61 -3.36
CA PRO A 33 -2.80 -7.55 -4.06
C PRO A 33 -3.49 -6.19 -3.87
N CYS A 34 -4.04 -5.64 -4.95
CA CYS A 34 -4.89 -4.46 -4.89
C CYS A 34 -5.83 -4.41 -6.10
N THR A 35 -7.13 -4.55 -5.85
CA THR A 35 -8.15 -4.52 -6.90
C THR A 35 -9.16 -3.41 -6.65
N TYR A 36 -9.85 -3.00 -7.70
CA TYR A 36 -10.85 -1.94 -7.64
C TYR A 36 -12.11 -2.22 -8.46
N SER A 37 -13.13 -1.40 -8.25
CA SER A 37 -14.36 -1.41 -9.06
C SER A 37 -14.66 -0.02 -9.60
N GLY A 38 -15.48 0.08 -10.64
CA GLY A 38 -15.86 1.35 -11.26
C GLY A 38 -14.73 2.00 -12.08
N THR A 39 -14.82 3.32 -12.24
CA THR A 39 -13.88 4.11 -13.05
C THR A 39 -12.66 4.55 -12.25
N LEU A 40 -11.47 4.24 -12.77
CA LEU A 40 -10.19 4.68 -12.22
C LEU A 40 -9.84 6.07 -12.74
N THR A 41 -9.47 6.98 -11.85
CA THR A 41 -8.96 8.31 -12.22
C THR A 41 -7.45 8.40 -12.01
N THR A 42 -6.97 7.90 -10.87
CA THR A 42 -5.54 7.78 -10.58
C THR A 42 -5.37 6.71 -9.52
N MET A 43 -4.21 6.04 -9.51
CA MET A 43 -3.80 5.24 -8.37
C MET A 43 -2.32 5.42 -8.10
N CYS A 44 -1.93 5.11 -6.87
CA CYS A 44 -0.55 5.04 -6.48
C CYS A 44 -0.29 3.89 -5.52
N TRP A 45 0.94 3.40 -5.58
CA TRP A 45 1.56 2.60 -4.53
C TRP A 45 2.63 3.42 -3.81
N GLY A 46 2.72 3.26 -2.50
CA GLY A 46 3.75 3.89 -1.68
C GLY A 46 4.09 3.07 -0.44
N ARG A 47 5.22 3.40 0.20
CA ARG A 47 5.64 2.81 1.47
C ARG A 47 4.87 3.44 2.65
N GLY A 48 4.60 2.63 3.66
CA GLY A 48 3.96 3.05 4.90
C GLY A 48 2.43 3.04 4.84
N THR A 49 1.82 3.87 5.69
CA THR A 49 0.37 4.02 5.79
C THR A 49 -0.20 4.86 4.64
N CYS A 50 -1.52 4.85 4.48
CA CYS A 50 -2.18 5.65 3.45
C CYS A 50 -2.50 7.07 3.96
N PRO A 51 -1.77 8.12 3.53
CA PRO A 51 -2.04 9.49 3.95
C PRO A 51 -3.38 9.99 3.41
N LEU A 52 -3.84 11.14 3.90
CA LEU A 52 -5.09 11.76 3.42
C LEU A 52 -5.02 12.07 1.92
N LEU A 53 -3.87 12.52 1.41
CA LEU A 53 -3.62 12.89 0.01
C LEU A 53 -2.41 12.13 -0.55
N GLY A 54 -2.52 11.64 -1.79
CA GLY A 54 -1.47 10.87 -2.46
C GLY A 54 -1.01 9.59 -1.74
N CYS A 55 0.22 9.18 -2.05
CA CYS A 55 0.97 8.11 -1.39
C CYS A 55 2.30 8.66 -0.86
N LEU A 56 2.72 8.18 0.31
CA LEU A 56 4.06 8.46 0.84
C LEU A 56 5.10 7.64 0.07
N GLU A 57 6.29 8.21 -0.15
CA GLU A 57 7.40 7.56 -0.85
C GLU A 57 6.93 6.76 -2.08
N ALA A 58 6.23 7.45 -2.99
CA ALA A 58 5.58 6.84 -4.13
C ALA A 58 6.54 5.89 -4.87
N MET A 59 6.04 4.71 -5.18
CA MET A 59 6.73 3.66 -5.91
C MET A 59 6.22 3.60 -7.35
N VAL A 60 4.90 3.67 -7.51
CA VAL A 60 4.21 3.68 -8.80
C VAL A 60 3.06 4.67 -8.75
N TRP A 61 2.82 5.39 -9.84
CA TRP A 61 1.68 6.27 -10.02
C TRP A 61 1.07 6.11 -11.42
N THR A 62 -0.25 6.22 -11.53
CA THR A 62 -0.97 6.22 -12.82
C THR A 62 -1.92 7.41 -12.93
N ASN A 63 -2.23 7.81 -14.16
CA ASN A 63 -3.30 8.77 -14.45
C ASN A 63 -4.62 8.08 -14.86
N GLY A 64 -4.80 6.81 -14.45
CA GLY A 64 -5.95 5.99 -14.80
C GLY A 64 -5.89 5.32 -16.18
N SER A 65 -4.94 5.71 -17.04
CA SER A 65 -4.76 5.09 -18.37
C SER A 65 -3.41 4.39 -18.55
N HIS A 66 -2.34 4.96 -17.99
CA HIS A 66 -1.00 4.37 -18.00
C HIS A 66 -0.21 4.78 -16.76
N VAL A 67 0.91 4.09 -16.52
CA VAL A 67 1.88 4.44 -15.48
C VAL A 67 2.56 5.76 -15.86
N THR A 68 2.48 6.76 -14.99
CA THR A 68 3.10 8.08 -15.16
C THR A 68 4.37 8.24 -14.32
N PHE A 69 4.56 7.38 -13.32
CA PHE A 69 5.75 7.37 -12.49
C PHE A 69 6.03 5.94 -12.01
N GLN A 70 7.29 5.54 -12.05
CA GLN A 70 7.80 4.27 -11.53
C GLN A 70 9.19 4.54 -10.95
N LYS A 71 9.35 4.30 -9.64
CA LYS A 71 10.59 4.63 -8.92
C LYS A 71 11.75 3.70 -9.28
N ASP A 72 11.43 2.43 -9.55
CA ASP A 72 12.40 1.38 -9.86
C ASP A 72 11.76 0.37 -10.81
N TYR A 73 12.55 -0.19 -11.74
CA TYR A 73 12.07 -1.15 -12.74
C TYR A 73 11.52 -2.44 -12.12
N ARG A 74 11.92 -2.77 -10.89
CA ARG A 74 11.44 -3.94 -10.14
C ARG A 74 10.00 -3.80 -9.65
N TYR A 75 9.40 -2.61 -9.72
CA TYR A 75 8.04 -2.34 -9.26
C TYR A 75 7.05 -2.36 -10.41
N THR A 76 6.43 -3.50 -10.65
CA THR A 76 5.59 -3.73 -11.83
C THR A 76 4.13 -3.86 -11.43
N LEU A 77 3.22 -3.14 -12.10
CA LEU A 77 1.79 -3.41 -11.95
C LEU A 77 1.41 -4.61 -12.80
N ASN A 78 0.65 -5.54 -12.22
CA ASN A 78 0.19 -6.71 -12.96
C ASN A 78 -0.96 -6.35 -13.92
N GLY A 79 -0.85 -6.78 -15.17
CA GLY A 79 -1.90 -6.63 -16.18
C GLY A 79 -2.14 -5.21 -16.71
N SER A 80 -3.24 -5.04 -17.43
CA SER A 80 -3.71 -3.73 -17.90
C SER A 80 -4.54 -3.06 -16.79
N LEU A 81 -4.43 -1.73 -16.64
CA LEU A 81 -5.27 -0.97 -15.71
C LEU A 81 -6.78 -1.23 -15.94
N SER A 82 -7.18 -1.51 -17.19
CA SER A 82 -8.58 -1.85 -17.52
C SER A 82 -9.07 -3.18 -16.91
N ALA A 83 -8.17 -4.07 -16.51
CA ALA A 83 -8.49 -5.36 -15.88
C ALA A 83 -8.94 -5.22 -14.42
N ARG A 84 -8.92 -4.00 -13.87
CA ARG A 84 -9.32 -3.69 -12.48
C ARG A 84 -8.42 -4.31 -11.40
N ASP A 85 -7.29 -4.84 -11.83
CA ASP A 85 -6.21 -5.31 -10.98
C ASP A 85 -5.05 -4.32 -11.10
N VAL A 86 -4.64 -3.78 -9.96
CA VAL A 86 -3.51 -2.85 -9.82
C VAL A 86 -2.55 -3.36 -8.76
N SER A 87 -2.51 -4.69 -8.59
CA SER A 87 -1.55 -5.37 -7.71
C SER A 87 -0.13 -5.04 -8.11
N LEU A 88 0.73 -4.84 -7.11
CA LEU A 88 2.13 -4.50 -7.30
C LEU A 88 2.98 -5.75 -7.14
N THR A 89 3.73 -6.11 -8.18
CA THR A 89 4.81 -7.08 -8.08
C THR A 89 6.13 -6.37 -7.80
N ILE A 90 6.83 -6.82 -6.77
CA ILE A 90 8.20 -6.43 -6.46
C ILE A 90 9.12 -7.57 -6.90
N GLU A 91 9.89 -7.33 -7.96
CA GLU A 91 10.86 -8.30 -8.49
C GLU A 91 12.12 -8.38 -7.62
N ASN A 92 12.69 -9.59 -7.52
CA ASN A 92 13.92 -9.86 -6.76
C ASN A 92 13.83 -9.31 -5.31
N ALA A 93 12.80 -9.70 -4.57
CA ALA A 93 12.51 -9.11 -3.26
C ALA A 93 13.68 -9.27 -2.28
N VAL A 94 13.96 -8.22 -1.50
CA VAL A 94 15.01 -8.24 -0.46
C VAL A 94 14.40 -8.05 0.93
N LYS A 95 15.15 -8.39 1.99
CA LYS A 95 14.63 -8.27 3.37
C LYS A 95 14.16 -6.85 3.71
N ALA A 96 14.85 -5.83 3.17
CA ALA A 96 14.50 -4.42 3.33
C ALA A 96 13.19 -4.00 2.59
N ASP A 97 12.64 -4.88 1.75
CA ASP A 97 11.29 -4.70 1.20
C ASP A 97 10.18 -5.02 2.20
N SER A 98 10.50 -5.60 3.36
CA SER A 98 9.49 -5.79 4.42
C SER A 98 8.97 -4.46 4.96
N GLY A 99 7.69 -4.43 5.35
CA GLY A 99 7.04 -3.27 5.93
C GLY A 99 5.63 -3.05 5.39
N LEU A 100 5.04 -1.91 5.76
CA LEU A 100 3.72 -1.53 5.28
C LEU A 100 3.80 -0.88 3.89
N TYR A 101 2.77 -1.13 3.11
CA TYR A 101 2.54 -0.55 1.79
C TYR A 101 1.12 -0.04 1.71
N CYS A 102 0.95 1.08 1.01
CA CYS A 102 -0.34 1.66 0.70
C CYS A 102 -0.62 1.53 -0.79
N CYS A 103 -1.75 0.92 -1.14
CA CYS A 103 -2.41 1.09 -2.43
C CYS A 103 -3.54 2.10 -2.27
N ARG A 104 -3.48 3.21 -3.00
CA ARG A 104 -4.55 4.20 -3.05
C ARG A 104 -5.13 4.25 -4.44
N ILE A 105 -6.44 4.06 -4.54
CA ILE A 105 -7.21 4.15 -5.76
C ILE A 105 -8.19 5.31 -5.63
N GLN A 106 -8.02 6.32 -6.50
CA GLN A 106 -8.97 7.40 -6.63
C GLN A 106 -9.97 7.07 -7.75
N ARG A 107 -11.25 7.09 -7.38
CA ARG A 107 -12.39 6.95 -8.30
C ARG A 107 -13.03 8.30 -8.54
N GLY A 108 -13.74 8.46 -9.66
CA GLY A 108 -14.41 9.72 -10.03
C GLY A 108 -15.25 10.32 -8.89
N GLY A 109 -15.04 11.60 -8.61
CA GLY A 109 -15.59 12.35 -7.46
C GLY A 109 -14.50 12.81 -6.49
N ARG A 110 -14.70 13.94 -5.80
CA ARG A 110 -13.73 14.48 -4.83
C ARG A 110 -13.74 13.59 -3.56
N LEU A 111 -12.57 13.08 -3.15
CA LEU A 111 -12.31 12.38 -1.88
C LEU A 111 -12.91 10.97 -1.67
N LYS A 112 -13.27 10.24 -2.74
CA LYS A 112 -13.69 8.82 -2.64
C LYS A 112 -12.52 7.88 -2.92
N ASP A 113 -11.51 7.92 -2.07
CA ASP A 113 -10.36 7.04 -2.21
C ASP A 113 -10.61 5.69 -1.56
N GLN A 114 -10.39 4.63 -2.33
CA GLN A 114 -10.25 3.29 -1.78
C GLN A 114 -8.77 3.11 -1.41
N LYS A 115 -8.51 2.77 -0.14
CA LYS A 115 -7.17 2.63 0.42
C LYS A 115 -7.02 1.21 0.95
N HIS A 116 -5.94 0.54 0.56
CA HIS A 116 -5.57 -0.77 1.09
C HIS A 116 -4.19 -0.68 1.70
N ILE A 117 -4.06 -1.16 2.94
CA ILE A 117 -2.77 -1.27 3.63
C ILE A 117 -2.38 -2.74 3.63
N ILE A 118 -1.20 -3.03 3.11
CA ILE A 118 -0.63 -4.38 3.03
C ILE A 118 0.64 -4.40 3.88
N SER A 119 0.77 -5.40 4.74
CA SER A 119 1.99 -5.71 5.47
C SER A 119 2.74 -6.81 4.73
N LEU A 120 3.94 -6.50 4.26
CA LEU A 120 4.82 -7.45 3.58
C LEU A 120 5.92 -7.91 4.55
N GLU A 121 6.06 -9.22 4.69
CA GLU A 121 7.19 -9.85 5.38
C GLU A 121 8.04 -10.65 4.38
N ILE A 122 9.32 -10.31 4.24
CA ILE A 122 10.27 -11.07 3.41
C ILE A 122 11.15 -11.96 4.29
N LYS A 123 11.02 -13.28 4.10
CA LYS A 123 11.80 -14.30 4.81
C LYS A 123 12.94 -14.81 3.94
N ARG A 124 14.00 -15.33 4.58
CA ARG A 124 14.99 -16.13 3.85
C ARG A 124 14.31 -17.43 3.44
N GLY A 125 14.64 -17.94 2.24
CA GLY A 125 14.15 -19.25 1.82
C GLY A 125 14.62 -20.29 2.83
N GLU A 126 13.68 -21.03 3.39
CA GLU A 126 13.97 -22.22 4.17
C GLU A 126 14.37 -23.28 3.15
N TRP A 127 15.65 -23.61 3.06
CA TRP A 127 16.09 -24.79 2.33
C TRP A 127 15.58 -25.99 3.12
N SER A 128 14.41 -26.53 2.77
CA SER A 128 13.99 -27.83 3.27
C SER A 128 14.92 -28.88 2.66
N LEU A 129 15.92 -29.30 3.44
CA LEU A 129 16.61 -30.57 3.27
C LEU A 129 15.73 -31.71 3.77
#